data_AF-A0A2V8FJ65-F1
#
_entry.id   AF-A0A2V8FJ65-F1
#
_cell.length_a   1.000
_cell.length_b   1.000
_cell.length_c   1.000
_cell.angle_alpha   90.00
_cell.angle_beta   90.00
_cell.angle_gamma   90.00
#
_symmetry.space_group_name_H-M   'P 1'
#
loop_
_entity.id
_entity.type
_entity.pdbx_description
1 polymer ?
#
loop_
_entity_poly.entity_id
_entity_poly.type
_entity_poly.pdbx_seq_one_letter_code
_entity_poly.pdbx_strand_id
1 'polypeptide(L)'
;MLAAFMGGLAAGSGFFGRRLERGADPLRLYAALEGAIALVSLAFPVQLLLVNTLSVHVGRLLQAGTFRLGVARFALAALAVTPATFLMGGTLPAMVAVLAKRRAGGLARHAGLLYAINTAGAVCGATAAGFVLIERLGTFETTWVAAAGNLVGAVTAWVIAGRNAAIPSSDKAFRVTEQQGRPTPVADDPLRPGMPAQPDPPDPTGHAIDEVHRARATRSVLWGYALAGSAALSLEVVWTRALVFFSGSTTYAFTS
;
A
#
# COMPACT_ATOMS: atom_id res chain seq x y z
N MET A 1 17.81 -10.73 -8.50
CA MET A 1 17.17 -10.10 -7.34
C MET A 1 16.58 -8.75 -7.71
N LEU A 2 17.39 -7.72 -8.01
CA LEU A 2 16.88 -6.38 -8.38
C LEU A 2 15.89 -6.41 -9.56
N ALA A 3 16.17 -7.18 -10.61
CA ALA A 3 15.25 -7.32 -11.75
C ALA A 3 13.91 -7.96 -11.35
N ALA A 4 13.90 -8.95 -10.46
CA ALA A 4 12.66 -9.56 -9.95
C ALA A 4 11.90 -8.60 -9.03
N PHE A 5 12.63 -7.83 -8.22
CA PHE A 5 12.07 -6.80 -7.37
C PHE A 5 11.40 -5.69 -8.19
N MET A 6 12.14 -5.08 -9.12
CA MET A 6 11.65 -4.03 -10.01
C MET A 6 10.55 -4.53 -10.95
N GLY A 7 10.70 -5.76 -11.47
CA GLY A 7 9.67 -6.42 -12.27
C GLY A 7 8.37 -6.63 -11.50
N GLY A 8 8.46 -7.06 -10.24
CA GLY A 8 7.30 -7.17 -9.34
C GLY A 8 6.63 -5.83 -9.10
N LEU A 9 7.39 -4.79 -8.74
CA LEU A 9 6.86 -3.43 -8.56
C LEU A 9 6.15 -2.90 -9.80
N ALA A 10 6.77 -3.05 -10.98
CA ALA A 10 6.20 -2.61 -12.25
C ALA A 10 4.91 -3.36 -12.59
N ALA A 11 4.91 -4.68 -12.46
CA ALA A 11 3.73 -5.52 -12.70
C ALA A 11 2.59 -5.18 -11.73
N GLY A 12 2.92 -5.00 -10.44
CA GLY A 12 1.98 -4.59 -9.40
C GLY A 12 1.36 -3.23 -9.68
N SER A 13 2.19 -2.23 -9.97
CA SER A 13 1.74 -0.87 -10.30
C SER A 13 0.78 -0.87 -11.50
N GLY A 14 1.12 -1.60 -12.57
CA GLY A 14 0.25 -1.73 -13.74
C GLY A 14 -1.04 -2.52 -13.48
N PHE A 15 -1.00 -3.55 -12.63
CA PHE A 15 -2.20 -4.33 -12.28
C PHE A 15 -3.17 -3.52 -11.41
N PHE A 16 -2.67 -2.94 -10.31
CA PHE A 16 -3.48 -2.20 -9.35
C PHE A 16 -3.90 -0.82 -9.88
N GLY A 17 -3.06 -0.17 -10.70
CA GLY A 17 -3.44 1.03 -11.45
C GLY A 17 -4.66 0.81 -12.32
N ARG A 18 -4.64 -0.25 -13.15
CA ARG A 18 -5.80 -0.65 -13.96
C ARG A 18 -7.02 -1.08 -13.14
N ARG A 19 -6.85 -1.49 -11.88
CA ARG A 19 -7.97 -1.81 -10.98
C ARG A 19 -8.61 -0.54 -10.39
N LEU A 20 -7.79 0.49 -10.11
CA LEU A 20 -8.26 1.82 -9.71
C LEU A 20 -9.02 2.52 -10.85
N GLU A 21 -8.53 2.43 -12.08
CA GLU A 21 -9.21 2.95 -13.27
C GLU A 21 -10.58 2.30 -13.50
N ARG A 22 -10.71 1.01 -13.16
CA ARG A 22 -11.99 0.28 -13.19
C ARG A 22 -12.93 0.60 -12.02
N GLY A 23 -12.61 1.60 -11.20
CA GLY A 23 -13.48 2.11 -10.14
C GLY A 23 -13.27 1.49 -8.77
N ALA A 24 -12.15 0.79 -8.52
CA ALA A 24 -11.84 0.35 -7.16
C ALA A 24 -11.70 1.55 -6.19
N ASP A 25 -12.17 1.39 -4.96
CA ASP A 25 -11.94 2.38 -3.90
C ASP A 25 -10.44 2.44 -3.56
N PRO A 26 -9.76 3.60 -3.77
CA PRO A 26 -8.32 3.70 -3.58
C PRO A 26 -7.86 3.43 -2.15
N LEU A 27 -8.65 3.83 -1.15
CA LEU A 27 -8.25 3.70 0.24
C LEU A 27 -8.47 2.28 0.75
N ARG A 28 -9.54 1.61 0.33
CA ARG A 28 -9.75 0.18 0.62
C ARG A 28 -8.73 -0.69 -0.09
N LEU A 29 -8.37 -0.36 -1.34
CA LEU A 29 -7.31 -1.05 -2.06
C LEU A 29 -5.97 -0.90 -1.33
N TYR A 30 -5.62 0.33 -0.93
CA TYR A 30 -4.41 0.59 -0.16
C TYR A 30 -4.39 -0.22 1.15
N ALA A 31 -5.48 -0.21 1.92
CA ALA A 31 -5.59 -1.00 3.14
C ALA A 31 -5.41 -2.52 2.91
N ALA A 32 -6.01 -3.05 1.85
CA ALA A 32 -5.88 -4.47 1.49
C ALA A 32 -4.43 -4.83 1.09
N LEU A 33 -3.74 -3.93 0.37
CA LEU A 33 -2.34 -4.12 -0.01
C LEU A 33 -1.43 -4.15 1.22
N GLU A 34 -1.57 -3.17 2.12
CA GLU A 34 -0.79 -3.12 3.37
C GLU A 34 -1.02 -4.38 4.23
N GLY A 35 -2.27 -4.82 4.35
CA GLY A 35 -2.61 -6.05 5.07
C GLY A 35 -2.00 -7.29 4.42
N ALA A 36 -2.04 -7.39 3.09
CA ALA A 36 -1.42 -8.49 2.36
C ALA A 36 0.12 -8.49 2.50
N ILE A 37 0.76 -7.31 2.47
CA ILE A 37 2.21 -7.17 2.70
C ILE A 37 2.57 -7.62 4.12
N ALA A 38 1.78 -7.24 5.13
CA ALA A 38 1.97 -7.68 6.50
C ALA A 38 1.88 -9.21 6.61
N LEU A 39 0.87 -9.83 6.00
CA LEU A 39 0.71 -11.29 6.00
C LEU A 39 1.87 -12.01 5.30
N VAL A 40 2.30 -11.51 4.13
CA VAL A 40 3.46 -12.07 3.41
C VAL A 40 4.72 -11.95 4.27
N SER A 41 4.90 -10.83 4.97
CA SER A 41 6.04 -10.60 5.86
C SER A 41 6.02 -11.50 7.08
N LEU A 42 4.85 -11.76 7.68
CA LEU A 42 4.71 -12.72 8.79
C LEU A 42 5.05 -14.15 8.36
N ALA A 43 4.77 -14.52 7.12
CA ALA A 43 5.13 -15.82 6.54
C ALA A 43 6.62 -15.97 6.20
N PHE A 44 7.44 -14.93 6.40
CA PHE A 44 8.87 -14.93 6.06
C PHE A 44 9.67 -16.14 6.60
N PRO A 45 9.52 -16.57 7.87
CA PRO A 45 10.24 -17.75 8.35
C PRO A 45 9.90 -19.01 7.55
N VAL A 46 8.62 -19.18 7.21
CA VAL A 46 8.13 -20.33 6.42
C VAL A 46 8.66 -20.26 4.99
N GLN A 47 8.68 -19.07 4.38
CA GLN A 47 9.26 -18.88 3.04
C GLN A 47 10.74 -19.26 3.01
N LEU A 48 11.50 -18.90 4.05
CA LEU A 48 12.90 -19.26 4.19
C LEU A 48 13.12 -20.77 4.30
N LEU A 49 12.32 -21.43 5.15
CA LEU A 49 12.35 -22.88 5.28
C LEU A 49 12.00 -23.57 3.96
N LEU A 50 11.00 -23.06 3.23
CA LEU A 50 10.59 -23.59 1.95
C LEU A 50 11.70 -23.44 0.89
N VAL A 51 12.29 -22.24 0.75
CA VAL A 51 13.41 -22.01 -0.17
C VAL A 51 14.58 -22.93 0.14
N ASN A 52 14.92 -23.10 1.43
CA ASN A 52 15.99 -24.00 1.84
C ASN A 52 15.67 -25.47 1.49
N THR A 53 14.50 -25.95 1.91
CA THR A 53 14.05 -27.33 1.70
C THR A 53 14.00 -27.68 0.22
N LEU A 54 13.44 -26.79 -0.61
CA LEU A 54 13.38 -26.96 -2.06
C LEU A 54 14.77 -26.93 -2.69
N SER A 55 15.65 -26.02 -2.24
CA SER A 55 17.03 -25.96 -2.74
C SER A 55 17.78 -27.27 -2.47
N VAL A 56 17.61 -27.85 -1.28
CA VAL A 56 18.22 -29.13 -0.92
C VAL A 56 17.64 -30.28 -1.75
N HIS A 57 16.31 -30.33 -1.94
CA HIS A 57 15.67 -31.36 -2.77
C HIS A 57 16.13 -31.28 -4.23
N VAL A 58 16.17 -30.08 -4.81
CA VAL A 58 16.67 -29.86 -6.17
C VAL A 58 18.14 -30.27 -6.29
N GLY A 59 18.96 -29.93 -5.29
CA GLY A 59 20.36 -30.34 -5.24
C GLY A 59 20.55 -31.85 -5.27
N ARG A 60 19.77 -32.59 -4.47
CA ARG A 60 19.83 -34.06 -4.41
C ARG A 60 19.27 -34.72 -5.66
N LEU A 61 18.09 -34.29 -6.13
CA LEU A 61 17.39 -34.92 -7.26
C LEU A 61 18.15 -34.77 -8.58
N LEU A 62 18.77 -33.61 -8.80
CA LEU A 62 19.44 -33.30 -10.07
C LEU A 62 20.95 -33.58 -10.04
N GLN A 63 21.47 -34.16 -8.94
CA GLN A 63 22.93 -34.22 -8.67
C GLN A 63 23.60 -32.89 -9.07
N ALA A 64 23.01 -31.79 -8.59
CA ALA A 64 23.35 -30.47 -9.10
C ALA A 64 24.76 -30.08 -8.62
N GLY A 65 25.68 -29.86 -9.56
CA GLY A 65 26.93 -29.18 -9.25
C GLY A 65 26.67 -27.75 -8.77
N THR A 66 27.68 -27.13 -8.15
CA THR A 66 27.61 -25.81 -7.48
C THR A 66 26.90 -24.75 -8.31
N PHE A 67 27.18 -24.69 -9.62
CA PHE A 67 26.55 -23.72 -10.53
C PHE A 67 25.04 -23.91 -10.68
N ARG A 68 24.58 -25.13 -10.99
CA ARG A 68 23.15 -25.44 -11.17
C ARG A 68 22.35 -25.21 -9.89
N LEU A 69 22.93 -25.57 -8.74
CA LEU A 69 22.33 -25.31 -7.43
C LEU A 69 22.25 -23.80 -7.12
N GLY A 70 23.28 -23.03 -7.50
CA GLY A 70 23.27 -21.57 -7.39
C GLY A 70 22.15 -20.92 -8.22
N VAL A 71 21.97 -21.37 -9.47
CA VAL A 71 20.87 -20.91 -10.34
C VAL A 71 19.51 -21.25 -9.73
N ALA A 72 19.33 -22.47 -9.22
CA ALA A 72 18.08 -22.89 -8.58
C ALA A 72 17.76 -22.05 -7.33
N ARG A 73 18.76 -21.84 -6.45
CA ARG A 73 18.63 -20.97 -5.26
C ARG A 73 18.25 -19.54 -5.64
N PHE A 74 18.90 -18.99 -6.66
CA PHE A 74 18.59 -17.65 -7.16
C PHE A 74 17.14 -17.56 -7.69
N ALA A 75 16.70 -18.55 -8.47
CA ALA A 75 15.35 -18.60 -9.01
C ALA A 75 14.29 -18.73 -7.90
N LEU A 76 14.51 -19.62 -6.93
CA LEU A 76 13.63 -19.79 -5.76
C LEU A 76 13.55 -18.51 -4.93
N ALA A 77 14.68 -17.86 -4.68
CA ALA A 77 14.72 -16.62 -3.93
C ALA A 77 14.04 -15.46 -4.69
N ALA A 78 14.22 -15.37 -6.02
CA ALA A 78 13.51 -14.39 -6.85
C ALA A 78 11.99 -14.61 -6.81
N LEU A 79 11.55 -15.87 -6.88
CA LEU A 79 10.14 -16.24 -6.76
C LEU A 79 9.58 -15.90 -5.37
N ALA A 80 10.34 -16.14 -4.30
CA ALA A 80 9.92 -15.84 -2.94
C ALA A 80 9.72 -14.34 -2.67
N VAL A 81 10.53 -13.46 -3.29
CA VAL A 81 10.41 -12.00 -3.16
C VAL A 81 9.23 -11.43 -3.98
N THR A 82 8.87 -12.09 -5.09
CA THR A 82 7.90 -11.56 -6.08
C THR A 82 6.51 -11.22 -5.49
N PRO A 83 5.90 -12.03 -4.61
CA PRO A 83 4.60 -11.70 -4.02
C PRO A 83 4.61 -10.37 -3.25
N ALA A 84 5.64 -10.15 -2.41
CA ALA A 84 5.74 -8.92 -1.64
C ALA A 84 5.94 -7.71 -2.55
N THR A 85 6.82 -7.81 -3.55
CA THR A 85 7.13 -6.69 -4.45
C THR A 85 5.99 -6.37 -5.40
N PHE A 86 5.25 -7.38 -5.87
CA PHE A 86 4.03 -7.19 -6.62
C PHE A 86 2.99 -6.39 -5.83
N LEU A 87 2.78 -6.73 -4.55
CA LEU A 87 1.86 -5.99 -3.67
C LEU A 87 2.35 -4.56 -3.41
N MET A 88 3.64 -4.39 -3.12
CA MET A 88 4.26 -3.07 -2.91
C MET A 88 4.08 -2.16 -4.13
N GLY A 89 4.14 -2.70 -5.35
CA GLY A 89 3.94 -1.95 -6.58
C GLY A 89 2.58 -1.24 -6.67
N GLY A 90 1.56 -1.75 -5.97
CA GLY A 90 0.22 -1.15 -5.93
C GLY A 90 0.05 -0.01 -4.92
N THR A 91 0.95 0.16 -3.96
CA THR A 91 0.78 1.10 -2.83
C THR A 91 0.82 2.55 -3.29
N LEU A 92 1.80 2.91 -4.13
CA LEU A 92 1.94 4.26 -4.69
C LEU A 92 0.74 4.68 -5.55
N PRO A 93 0.31 3.92 -6.59
CA PRO A 93 -0.84 4.33 -7.40
C PRO A 93 -2.13 4.43 -6.57
N ALA A 94 -2.33 3.54 -5.59
CA ALA A 94 -3.47 3.64 -4.67
C ALA A 94 -3.43 4.94 -3.86
N MET A 95 -2.26 5.28 -3.30
CA MET A 95 -2.12 6.48 -2.47
C MET A 95 -2.21 7.79 -3.27
N VAL A 96 -1.65 7.80 -4.47
CA VAL A 96 -1.80 8.92 -5.42
C VAL A 96 -3.27 9.13 -5.74
N ALA A 97 -4.03 8.06 -6.00
CA ALA A 97 -5.47 8.14 -6.25
C ALA A 97 -6.26 8.61 -5.01
N VAL A 98 -5.85 8.23 -3.78
CA VAL A 98 -6.42 8.78 -2.54
C VAL A 98 -6.20 10.30 -2.45
N LEU A 99 -4.98 10.77 -2.71
CA LEU A 99 -4.64 12.18 -2.56
C LEU A 99 -5.26 13.04 -3.66
N ALA A 100 -5.32 12.53 -4.89
CA ALA A 100 -6.01 13.17 -6.02
C ALA A 100 -7.51 13.37 -5.75
N LYS A 101 -8.17 12.47 -5.00
CA LYS A 101 -9.57 12.64 -4.58
C LYS A 101 -9.77 13.65 -3.45
N ARG A 102 -8.76 13.89 -2.60
CA ARG A 102 -8.88 14.67 -1.36
C ARG A 102 -8.31 16.08 -1.44
N ARG A 103 -7.38 16.35 -2.36
CA ARG A 103 -6.62 17.60 -2.38
C ARG A 103 -6.61 18.21 -3.78
N ALA A 104 -6.87 19.51 -3.85
CA ALA A 104 -6.67 20.28 -5.06
C ALA A 104 -5.17 20.34 -5.39
N GLY A 105 -4.80 19.92 -6.60
CA GLY A 105 -3.41 19.91 -7.07
C GLY A 105 -3.19 18.92 -8.20
N GLY A 106 -2.19 19.18 -9.04
CA GLY A 106 -1.83 18.28 -10.14
C GLY A 106 -1.31 16.93 -9.66
N LEU A 107 -1.59 15.88 -10.44
CA LEU A 107 -1.16 14.50 -10.18
C LEU A 107 0.34 14.38 -9.89
N ALA A 108 1.17 15.10 -10.65
CA ALA A 108 2.63 15.11 -10.51
C ALA A 108 3.09 15.63 -9.13
N ARG A 109 2.43 16.67 -8.59
CA ARG A 109 2.76 17.21 -7.26
C ARG A 109 2.42 16.21 -6.15
N HIS A 110 1.29 15.53 -6.27
CA HIS A 110 0.87 14.50 -5.32
C HIS A 110 1.81 13.29 -5.35
N ALA A 111 2.18 12.82 -6.54
CA ALA A 111 3.17 11.75 -6.72
C ALA A 111 4.54 12.15 -6.15
N GLY A 112 5.02 13.37 -6.41
CA GLY A 112 6.29 13.86 -5.89
C GLY A 112 6.35 13.97 -4.36
N LEU A 113 5.29 14.50 -3.73
CA LEU A 113 5.21 14.56 -2.26
C LEU A 113 5.19 13.16 -1.63
N LEU A 114 4.38 12.26 -2.19
CA LEU A 114 4.32 10.87 -1.73
C LEU A 114 5.67 10.17 -1.92
N TYR A 115 6.32 10.36 -3.06
CA TYR A 115 7.65 9.81 -3.31
C TYR A 115 8.69 10.31 -2.28
N ALA A 116 8.68 11.60 -1.96
CA ALA A 116 9.57 12.18 -0.95
C ALA A 116 9.32 11.60 0.46
N ILE A 117 8.06 11.51 0.88
CA ILE A 117 7.67 10.93 2.18
C ILE A 117 8.05 9.44 2.24
N ASN A 118 7.75 8.69 1.19
CA ASN A 118 8.09 7.28 1.09
C ASN A 118 9.61 7.06 1.17
N THR A 119 10.38 7.88 0.45
CA THR A 119 11.84 7.80 0.43
C THR A 119 12.45 8.15 1.80
N ALA A 120 11.94 9.19 2.46
CA ALA A 120 12.40 9.55 3.81
C ALA A 120 12.11 8.43 4.81
N GLY A 121 10.89 7.89 4.80
CA GLY A 121 10.52 6.73 5.61
C GLY A 121 11.41 5.53 5.33
N ALA A 122 11.61 5.21 4.06
CA ALA A 122 12.48 4.14 3.57
C ALA A 122 13.93 4.27 4.07
N VAL A 123 14.53 5.46 4.02
CA VAL A 123 15.88 5.72 4.55
C VAL A 123 15.93 5.49 6.06
N CYS A 124 14.96 6.02 6.80
CA CYS A 124 14.87 5.82 8.25
C CYS A 124 14.71 4.34 8.61
N GLY A 125 13.83 3.63 7.90
CA GLY A 125 13.56 2.21 8.08
C GLY A 125 14.78 1.35 7.77
N ALA A 126 15.41 1.54 6.61
CA ALA A 126 16.62 0.82 6.22
C ALA A 126 17.77 1.03 7.22
N THR A 127 17.94 2.26 7.72
CA THR A 127 18.96 2.59 8.72
C THR A 127 18.65 1.92 10.05
N ALA A 128 17.41 2.04 10.55
CA ALA A 128 16.98 1.41 11.80
C ALA A 128 17.07 -0.11 11.71
N ALA A 129 16.64 -0.72 10.60
CA ALA A 129 16.72 -2.15 10.36
C ALA A 129 18.18 -2.63 10.32
N GLY A 130 18.99 -2.01 9.46
CA GLY A 130 20.36 -2.45 9.18
C GLY A 130 21.34 -2.30 10.35
N PHE A 131 21.16 -1.27 11.19
CA PHE A 131 22.12 -0.90 12.24
C PHE A 131 21.59 -1.06 13.67
N VAL A 132 20.29 -1.24 13.89
CA VAL A 132 19.73 -1.28 15.25
C VAL A 132 18.87 -2.51 15.47
N LEU A 133 17.81 -2.68 14.68
CA LEU A 133 16.81 -3.73 14.90
C LEU A 133 17.40 -5.11 14.61
N ILE A 134 18.11 -5.31 13.50
CA ILE A 134 18.69 -6.61 13.18
C ILE A 134 19.75 -7.02 14.21
N GLU A 135 20.55 -6.06 14.70
CA GLU A 135 21.59 -6.34 15.70
C GLU A 135 21.00 -6.67 17.07
N ARG A 136 19.92 -5.99 17.48
CA ARG A 136 19.31 -6.17 18.81
C ARG A 136 18.26 -7.27 18.89
N LEU A 137 17.46 -7.42 17.84
CA LEU A 137 16.29 -8.29 17.83
C LEU A 137 16.50 -9.54 16.97
N GLY A 138 17.40 -9.48 15.98
CA GLY A 138 17.52 -10.53 14.97
C GLY A 138 16.64 -10.28 13.74
N THR A 139 16.84 -11.12 12.72
CA THR A 139 16.23 -10.95 11.39
C THR A 139 14.73 -11.22 11.39
N PHE A 140 14.26 -12.23 12.12
CA PHE A 140 12.84 -12.61 12.13
C PHE A 140 11.99 -11.58 12.87
N GLU A 141 12.44 -11.18 14.05
CA GLU A 141 11.81 -10.21 14.92
C GLU A 141 11.73 -8.84 14.24
N THR A 142 12.81 -8.42 13.56
CA THR A 142 12.80 -7.19 12.75
C THR A 142 11.74 -7.25 11.64
N THR A 143 11.57 -8.41 11.01
CA THR A 143 10.54 -8.62 9.99
C THR A 143 9.13 -8.51 10.58
N TRP A 144 8.91 -9.05 11.77
CA TRP A 144 7.62 -8.97 12.45
C TRP A 144 7.30 -7.54 12.92
N VAL A 145 8.30 -6.77 13.36
CA VAL A 145 8.13 -5.35 13.66
C VAL A 145 7.70 -4.58 12.41
N ALA A 146 8.35 -4.82 11.27
CA ALA A 146 7.96 -4.22 9.99
C ALA A 146 6.52 -4.62 9.62
N ALA A 147 6.17 -5.91 9.73
CA ALA A 147 4.84 -6.43 9.45
C ALA A 147 3.75 -5.79 10.33
N ALA A 148 4.05 -5.58 11.62
CA ALA A 148 3.16 -4.87 12.54
C ALA A 148 2.93 -3.42 12.09
N GLY A 149 3.98 -2.73 11.61
CA GLY A 149 3.87 -1.40 11.02
C GLY A 149 2.93 -1.36 9.80
N ASN A 150 3.08 -2.29 8.85
CA ASN A 150 2.16 -2.43 7.72
C ASN A 150 0.72 -2.72 8.18
N LEU A 151 0.54 -3.58 9.19
CA LEU A 151 -0.78 -3.91 9.72
C LEU A 151 -1.47 -2.69 10.37
N VAL A 152 -0.72 -1.88 11.12
CA VAL A 152 -1.22 -0.60 11.66
C VAL A 152 -1.64 0.33 10.52
N GLY A 153 -0.84 0.43 9.45
CA GLY A 153 -1.20 1.19 8.25
C GLY A 153 -2.49 0.68 7.60
N ALA A 154 -2.63 -0.64 7.45
CA ALA A 154 -3.80 -1.30 6.89
C ALA A 154 -5.07 -0.99 7.70
N VAL A 155 -5.03 -1.20 9.01
CA VAL A 155 -6.16 -0.95 9.93
C VAL A 155 -6.55 0.53 9.91
N THR A 156 -5.56 1.43 9.96
CA THR A 156 -5.80 2.87 9.92
C THR A 156 -6.51 3.28 8.63
N ALA A 157 -6.01 2.81 7.48
CA ALA A 157 -6.63 3.08 6.19
C ALA A 157 -8.05 2.48 6.08
N TRP A 158 -8.26 1.26 6.59
CA TRP A 158 -9.57 0.60 6.57
C TRP A 158 -10.61 1.34 7.41
N VAL A 159 -10.25 1.74 8.63
CA VAL A 159 -11.13 2.52 9.51
C VAL A 159 -11.50 3.86 8.86
N ILE A 160 -10.55 4.55 8.25
CA ILE A 160 -10.82 5.82 7.54
C ILE A 160 -11.73 5.58 6.32
N ALA A 161 -11.56 4.48 5.60
CA ALA A 161 -12.43 4.13 4.48
C ALA A 161 -13.88 3.86 4.92
N GLY A 162 -14.07 3.22 6.07
CA GLY A 162 -15.40 2.96 6.64
C GLY A 162 -16.15 4.24 7.04
N ARG A 163 -15.44 5.22 7.63
CA ARG A 163 -16.04 6.49 8.06
C ARG A 163 -16.49 7.37 6.89
N ASN A 164 -15.79 7.28 5.76
CA ASN A 164 -16.11 8.05 4.56
C ASN A 164 -17.31 7.51 3.76
N ALA A 165 -17.62 6.21 3.86
CA ALA A 165 -18.81 5.64 3.24
C ALA A 165 -20.10 5.99 4.00
N ALA A 166 -19.97 6.35 5.29
CA ALA A 166 -21.08 6.67 6.18
C ALA A 166 -21.59 8.12 6.08
N ILE A 167 -20.86 9.01 5.41
CA ILE A 167 -21.35 10.36 5.08
C ILE A 167 -22.08 10.23 3.75
N PRO A 168 -23.43 10.31 3.71
CA PRO A 168 -24.15 10.34 2.45
C PRO A 168 -23.60 11.52 1.66
N SER A 169 -23.07 11.26 0.47
CA SER A 169 -22.71 12.35 -0.44
C SER A 169 -23.97 13.19 -0.63
N SER A 170 -23.94 14.44 -0.16
CA SER A 170 -25.04 15.40 -0.36
C SER A 170 -25.41 15.53 -1.84
N ASP A 171 -24.51 15.10 -2.72
CA ASP A 171 -24.69 14.89 -4.16
C ASP A 171 -25.89 13.98 -4.51
N LYS A 172 -26.23 12.97 -3.68
CA LYS A 172 -27.46 12.17 -3.85
C LYS A 172 -28.70 12.91 -3.36
N ALA A 173 -28.60 13.67 -2.27
CA ALA A 173 -29.71 14.50 -1.80
C ALA A 173 -30.02 15.61 -2.82
N PHE A 174 -28.99 16.25 -3.38
CA PHE A 174 -29.11 17.26 -4.43
C PHE A 174 -29.70 16.68 -5.73
N ARG A 175 -29.26 15.48 -6.18
CA ARG A 175 -29.84 14.82 -7.37
C ARG A 175 -31.26 14.32 -7.17
N VAL A 176 -31.63 13.91 -5.96
CA VAL A 176 -33.02 13.54 -5.63
C VAL A 176 -33.91 14.79 -5.63
N THR A 177 -33.44 15.91 -5.08
CA THR A 177 -34.16 17.20 -5.13
C THR A 177 -34.24 17.76 -6.55
N GLU A 178 -33.19 17.61 -7.37
CA GLU A 178 -33.16 18.08 -8.77
C GLU A 178 -34.04 17.22 -9.69
N GLN A 179 -34.12 15.89 -9.46
CA GLN A 179 -35.07 15.02 -10.17
C GLN A 179 -36.52 15.17 -9.69
N GLN A 180 -36.75 15.47 -8.40
CA GLN A 180 -38.09 15.77 -7.87
C GLN A 180 -38.56 17.20 -8.19
N GLY A 181 -37.65 18.11 -8.55
CA GLY A 181 -37.95 19.48 -8.96
C GLY A 181 -38.28 19.65 -10.44
N ARG A 182 -38.27 18.58 -11.25
CA ARG A 182 -38.74 18.66 -12.64
C ARG A 182 -40.26 18.85 -12.61
N PRO A 183 -40.81 20.00 -13.04
CA PRO A 183 -42.25 20.21 -12.98
C PRO A 183 -42.93 19.14 -13.82
N THR A 184 -43.81 18.34 -13.21
CA THR A 184 -44.91 17.74 -13.97
C THR A 184 -45.59 18.88 -14.74
N PRO A 185 -45.99 18.70 -16.01
CA PRO A 185 -46.74 19.72 -16.73
C PRO A 185 -48.05 19.96 -15.99
N VAL A 186 -48.07 20.97 -15.12
CA VAL A 186 -49.28 21.49 -14.51
C VAL A 186 -49.90 22.37 -15.57
N ALA A 187 -51.12 22.04 -15.98
CA ALA A 187 -51.90 22.87 -16.89
C ALA A 187 -51.92 24.32 -16.36
N ASP A 188 -51.66 25.26 -17.26
CA ASP A 188 -51.48 26.69 -17.00
C ASP A 188 -52.57 27.28 -16.08
N ASP A 189 -52.17 27.78 -14.89
CA ASP A 189 -52.96 28.73 -14.09
C ASP A 189 -52.32 30.13 -14.22
N PRO A 190 -52.94 31.10 -14.93
CA PRO A 190 -52.26 32.31 -15.39
C PRO A 190 -51.97 33.41 -14.34
N LEU A 191 -52.20 33.21 -13.03
CA LEU A 191 -52.29 34.34 -12.08
C LEU A 191 -51.32 34.36 -10.88
N ARG A 192 -50.17 33.66 -10.91
CA ARG A 192 -49.16 33.78 -9.85
C ARG A 192 -47.73 33.92 -10.37
N PRO A 193 -47.09 35.10 -10.25
CA PRO A 193 -45.65 35.20 -10.38
C PRO A 193 -45.01 34.57 -9.13
N GLY A 194 -44.60 33.31 -9.23
CA GLY A 194 -43.83 32.63 -8.19
C GLY A 194 -42.39 33.13 -8.19
N MET A 195 -41.98 33.84 -7.15
CA MET A 195 -40.54 34.00 -6.86
C MET A 195 -39.95 32.61 -6.58
N PRO A 196 -38.87 32.19 -7.26
CA PRO A 196 -38.20 30.95 -6.90
C PRO A 196 -37.68 31.05 -5.47
N ALA A 197 -38.01 30.06 -4.64
CA ALA A 197 -37.51 29.97 -3.27
C ALA A 197 -35.98 30.00 -3.29
N GLN A 198 -35.40 31.02 -2.65
CA GLN A 198 -33.96 31.14 -2.50
C GLN A 198 -33.48 30.01 -1.57
N PRO A 199 -32.54 29.15 -1.99
CA PRO A 199 -32.06 28.07 -1.13
C PRO A 199 -31.44 28.64 0.14
N ASP A 200 -31.72 27.99 1.27
CA ASP A 200 -31.18 28.38 2.58
C ASP A 200 -29.65 28.50 2.52
N PRO A 201 -29.06 29.53 3.17
CA PRO A 201 -27.61 29.67 3.22
C PRO A 201 -26.98 28.45 3.92
N PRO A 202 -25.90 27.88 3.36
CA PRO A 202 -25.26 26.70 3.93
C PRO A 202 -24.76 26.98 5.35
N ASP A 203 -25.01 26.03 6.27
CA ASP A 203 -24.57 26.13 7.67
C ASP A 203 -23.03 26.20 7.75
N PRO A 204 -22.46 27.35 8.18
CA PRO A 204 -21.02 27.56 8.23
C PRO A 204 -20.34 26.67 9.29
N THR A 205 -21.07 26.19 10.29
CA THR A 205 -20.50 25.36 11.36
C THR A 205 -20.24 23.94 10.88
N GLY A 206 -21.18 23.34 10.15
CA GLY A 206 -21.02 22.01 9.54
C GLY A 206 -19.84 21.89 8.57
N HIS A 207 -19.59 22.92 7.77
CA HIS A 207 -18.46 22.93 6.84
C HIS A 207 -17.09 22.96 7.54
N ALA A 208 -16.96 23.68 8.67
CA ALA A 208 -15.70 23.81 9.40
C ALA A 208 -15.28 22.52 10.12
N ILE A 209 -16.23 21.82 10.77
CA ILE A 209 -15.96 20.52 11.42
C ILE A 209 -15.59 19.44 10.39
N ASP A 210 -16.24 19.44 9.22
CA ASP A 210 -15.93 18.51 8.14
C ASP A 210 -14.53 18.74 7.55
N GLU A 211 -14.10 20.00 7.44
CA GLU A 211 -12.76 20.34 6.94
C GLU A 211 -11.66 19.88 7.90
N VAL A 212 -11.85 20.09 9.21
CA VAL A 212 -10.90 19.64 10.24
C VAL A 212 -10.79 18.11 10.28
N HIS A 213 -11.91 17.39 10.19
CA HIS A 213 -11.91 15.92 10.12
C HIS A 213 -11.21 15.41 8.85
N ARG A 214 -11.43 16.06 7.70
CA ARG A 214 -10.80 15.72 6.42
C ARG A 214 -9.29 15.95 6.45
N ALA A 215 -8.84 17.05 7.06
CA ALA A 215 -7.42 17.37 7.22
C ALA A 215 -6.69 16.37 8.14
N ARG A 216 -7.28 15.99 9.28
CA ARG A 216 -6.73 14.98 10.19
C ARG A 216 -6.65 13.59 9.54
N ALA A 217 -7.69 13.18 8.81
CA ALA A 217 -7.69 11.91 8.08
C ALA A 217 -6.58 11.88 7.02
N THR A 218 -6.40 12.97 6.28
CA THR A 218 -5.35 13.08 5.25
C THR A 218 -3.96 12.98 5.87
N ARG A 219 -3.69 13.66 6.99
CA ARG A 219 -2.41 13.55 7.71
C ARG A 219 -2.15 12.12 8.21
N SER A 220 -3.16 11.45 8.75
CA SER A 220 -3.03 10.09 9.27
C SER A 220 -2.68 9.08 8.17
N VAL A 221 -3.30 9.23 6.99
CA VAL A 221 -3.00 8.40 5.81
C VAL A 221 -1.57 8.64 5.32
N LEU A 222 -1.09 9.89 5.31
CA LEU A 222 0.30 10.20 4.92
C LEU A 222 1.33 9.62 5.88
N TRP A 223 1.05 9.64 7.19
CA TRP A 223 1.90 8.97 8.18
C TRP A 223 1.89 7.45 8.02
N GLY A 224 0.74 6.84 7.75
CA GLY A 224 0.65 5.42 7.42
C GLY A 224 1.48 5.06 6.19
N TYR A 225 1.44 5.90 5.16
CA TYR A 225 2.24 5.73 3.95
C TYR A 225 3.75 5.87 4.20
N ALA A 226 4.16 6.81 5.07
CA ALA A 226 5.55 6.95 5.49
C ALA A 226 6.05 5.70 6.24
N LEU A 227 5.22 5.15 7.13
CA LEU A 227 5.50 3.92 7.87
C LEU A 227 5.57 2.70 6.93
N ALA A 228 4.71 2.63 5.93
CA ALA A 228 4.75 1.59 4.91
C ALA A 228 6.04 1.63 4.08
N GLY A 229 6.50 2.81 3.68
CA GLY A 229 7.79 2.99 3.00
C GLY A 229 8.98 2.56 3.85
N SER A 230 8.97 2.91 5.13
CA SER A 230 9.95 2.45 6.13
C SER A 230 9.97 0.93 6.28
N ALA A 231 8.79 0.33 6.43
CA ALA A 231 8.64 -1.12 6.56
C ALA A 231 9.06 -1.86 5.29
N ALA A 232 8.78 -1.29 4.11
CA ALA A 232 9.12 -1.88 2.83
C ALA A 232 10.63 -2.02 2.63
N LEU A 233 11.42 -0.97 2.91
CA LEU A 233 12.88 -1.09 2.82
C LEU A 233 13.49 -1.85 3.99
N SER A 234 12.90 -1.79 5.17
CA SER A 234 13.32 -2.66 6.28
C SER A 234 13.20 -4.13 5.88
N LEU A 235 12.09 -4.50 5.24
CA LEU A 235 11.86 -5.83 4.70
C LEU A 235 12.87 -6.18 3.60
N GLU A 236 13.15 -5.27 2.67
CA GLU A 236 14.16 -5.49 1.63
C GLU A 236 15.57 -5.74 2.20
N VAL A 237 15.99 -4.94 3.18
CA VAL A 237 17.29 -5.10 3.87
C VAL A 237 17.36 -6.43 4.61
N VAL A 238 16.29 -6.82 5.29
CA VAL A 238 16.20 -8.12 5.97
C VAL A 238 16.29 -9.26 4.96
N TRP A 239 15.50 -9.21 3.89
CA TRP A 239 15.48 -10.25 2.86
C TRP A 239 16.83 -10.40 2.16
N THR A 240 17.47 -9.29 1.79
CA THR A 240 18.80 -9.31 1.16
C THR A 240 19.85 -9.86 2.12
N ARG A 241 19.87 -9.45 3.39
CA ARG A 241 20.80 -10.00 4.39
C ARG A 241 20.56 -11.48 4.65
N ALA A 242 19.31 -11.91 4.82
CA ALA A 242 18.97 -13.30 5.03
C ALA A 242 19.43 -14.15 3.84
N LEU A 243 19.11 -13.74 2.61
CA LEU A 243 19.49 -14.48 1.41
C LEU A 243 21.00 -14.50 1.16
N VAL A 244 21.73 -13.43 1.51
CA VAL A 244 23.21 -13.41 1.47
C VAL A 244 23.78 -14.40 2.48
N PHE A 245 23.26 -14.42 3.71
CA PHE A 245 23.71 -15.35 4.73
C PHE A 245 23.53 -16.81 4.28
N PHE A 246 22.37 -17.13 3.70
CA PHE A 246 22.09 -18.47 3.16
C PHE A 246 22.81 -18.80 1.85
N SER A 247 23.22 -17.79 1.06
CA SER A 247 24.04 -17.99 -0.15
C SER A 247 25.53 -18.13 0.16
N GLY A 248 26.01 -17.55 1.27
CA GLY A 248 27.42 -17.55 1.70
C GLY A 248 27.79 -18.63 2.72
N SER A 249 26.84 -19.22 3.44
CA SER A 249 27.12 -20.18 4.53
C SER A 249 27.65 -21.56 4.09
N THR A 250 27.85 -21.80 2.79
CA THR A 250 28.53 -23.01 2.30
C THR A 250 29.91 -22.76 1.70
N THR A 251 30.34 -21.51 1.53
CA THR A 251 31.66 -21.20 0.96
C THR A 251 32.77 -21.16 2.02
N TYR A 252 32.41 -20.93 3.29
CA TYR A 252 33.38 -20.84 4.40
C TYR A 252 33.52 -22.14 5.22
N ALA A 253 32.76 -23.20 4.93
CA ALA A 253 32.81 -24.46 5.68
C ALA A 253 33.84 -25.48 5.15
N PHE A 254 34.63 -25.15 4.11
CA PHE A 254 35.65 -26.04 3.52
C PHE A 254 37.09 -25.50 3.62
N THR A 255 37.34 -24.53 4.49
CA THR A 255 38.72 -24.12 4.84
C THR A 255 38.91 -24.15 6.35
N SER A 256 38.88 -25.36 6.92
CA SER A 256 39.41 -25.71 8.24
C SER A 256 39.56 -27.22 8.32
#